data_AF-A0A4Y2CHD3-F1
#
_entry.id   AF-A0A4Y2CHD3-F1
#
_cell.length_a   1.000
_cell.length_b   1.000
_cell.length_c   1.000
_cell.angle_alpha   90.00
_cell.angle_beta   90.00
_cell.angle_gamma   90.00
#
_symmetry.space_group_name_H-M   'P 1'
#
loop_
_entity.id
_entity.type
_entity.pdbx_description
1 polymer ?
#
loop_
_entity_poly.entity_id
_entity_poly.type
_entity_poly.pdbx_seq_one_letter_code
_entity_poly.pdbx_strand_id
1 'polypeptide(L)'
;MNKQLLLELPGSVQVYKSIDTTWDTNEAVNCPADFLNTLEPSGVPSHTLELKIGAPIMLLRNLHPPSLCNGTRLCIKKLMPNIIEATIMTGQFAGEDVFIPRIPIIPSDFPFQFKRLQFLVRLSSAMSINKAQGQSLKVVGLDLLKPCFSHGQLYVVVLELEMSTFCTS
;
A
#
# COMPACT_ATOMS: atom_id res chain seq x y z
N MET A 1 11.63 5.66 -1.81
CA MET A 1 10.81 6.17 -0.69
C MET A 1 9.90 5.09 -0.11
N ASN A 2 8.90 4.56 -0.82
CA ASN A 2 7.95 3.60 -0.21
C ASN A 2 8.55 2.23 0.18
N LYS A 3 9.57 1.72 -0.55
CA LYS A 3 10.25 0.45 -0.21
C LYS A 3 11.09 0.52 1.07
N GLN A 4 11.71 1.68 1.37
CA GLN A 4 12.50 1.86 2.59
C GLN A 4 11.60 1.86 3.85
N LEU A 5 10.43 2.48 3.77
CA LEU A 5 9.42 2.46 4.84
C LEU A 5 8.90 1.05 5.13
N LEU A 6 8.85 0.17 4.12
CA LEU A 6 8.50 -1.23 4.33
C LEU A 6 9.54 -1.95 5.20
N LEU A 7 10.83 -1.60 5.09
CA LEU A 7 11.89 -2.24 5.89
C LEU A 7 11.74 -1.95 7.38
N GLU A 8 11.28 -0.75 7.72
CA GLU A 8 11.14 -0.27 9.11
C GLU A 8 9.95 -0.92 9.86
N LEU A 9 8.95 -1.42 9.13
CA LEU A 9 7.81 -2.09 9.74
C LEU A 9 8.22 -3.46 10.32
N PRO A 10 7.79 -3.81 11.55
CA PRO A 10 8.03 -5.14 12.09
C PRO A 10 7.32 -6.22 11.26
N GLY A 11 7.89 -7.42 11.25
CA GLY A 11 7.34 -8.58 10.53
C GLY A 11 8.04 -8.89 9.20
N SER A 12 7.77 -10.09 8.68
CA SER A 12 8.33 -10.58 7.43
C SER A 12 7.67 -9.93 6.23
N VAL A 13 8.49 -9.53 5.24
CA VAL A 13 7.98 -9.13 3.91
C VAL A 13 7.34 -10.36 3.26
N GLN A 14 6.10 -10.21 2.80
CA GLN A 14 5.47 -11.17 1.92
C GLN A 14 5.51 -10.66 0.49
N VAL A 15 5.99 -11.53 -0.41
CA VAL A 15 6.15 -11.23 -1.82
C VAL A 15 5.04 -11.91 -2.62
N TYR A 16 4.29 -11.12 -3.38
CA TYR A 16 3.26 -11.60 -4.29
C TYR A 16 3.70 -11.37 -5.73
N LYS A 17 3.98 -12.48 -6.43
CA LYS A 17 4.25 -12.46 -7.87
C LYS A 17 2.95 -12.51 -8.66
N SER A 18 2.82 -11.68 -9.68
CA SER A 18 1.69 -11.72 -10.60
C SER A 18 1.71 -13.02 -11.42
N ILE A 19 0.55 -13.38 -11.97
CA ILE A 19 0.45 -14.44 -12.98
C ILE A 19 0.07 -13.75 -14.28
N ASP A 20 0.97 -13.80 -15.25
CA ASP A 20 0.85 -13.12 -16.53
C ASP A 20 0.65 -14.14 -17.65
N THR A 21 -0.40 -13.95 -18.46
CA THR A 21 -0.80 -14.89 -19.51
C THR A 21 -1.16 -14.15 -20.79
N THR A 22 -0.66 -14.59 -21.94
CA THR A 22 -1.15 -14.14 -23.26
C THR A 22 -2.51 -14.74 -23.58
N TRP A 23 -3.23 -14.15 -24.52
CA TRP A 23 -4.51 -14.69 -25.00
C TRP A 23 -4.32 -15.82 -26.02
N ASP A 24 -3.27 -15.75 -26.86
CA ASP A 24 -2.97 -16.73 -27.90
C ASP A 24 -1.71 -17.54 -27.58
N THR A 25 -1.76 -18.83 -27.89
CA THR A 25 -0.64 -19.77 -27.91
C THR A 25 0.45 -19.39 -28.90
N ASN A 26 0.12 -18.79 -30.05
CA ASN A 26 1.13 -18.30 -31.00
C ASN A 26 1.88 -17.07 -30.45
N GLU A 27 1.19 -16.19 -29.73
CA GLU A 27 1.81 -15.07 -29.03
C GLU A 27 2.63 -15.54 -27.82
N ALA A 28 2.29 -16.66 -27.18
CA ALA A 28 3.05 -17.20 -26.05
C ALA A 28 4.49 -17.59 -26.42
N VAL A 29 4.73 -17.98 -27.68
CA VAL A 29 6.08 -18.28 -28.20
C VAL A 29 6.90 -16.99 -28.37
N ASN A 30 6.25 -15.90 -28.78
CA ASN A 30 6.91 -14.61 -29.04
C ASN A 30 7.03 -13.74 -27.78
N CYS A 31 6.11 -13.92 -26.83
CA CYS A 31 6.01 -13.17 -25.59
C CYS A 31 6.02 -14.15 -24.41
N PRO A 32 7.19 -14.71 -24.05
CA PRO A 32 7.29 -15.63 -22.92
C PRO A 32 6.90 -14.94 -21.61
N ALA A 33 6.46 -15.71 -20.62
CA ALA A 33 6.03 -15.17 -19.32
C ALA A 33 7.10 -14.29 -18.66
N ASP A 34 8.38 -14.63 -18.80
CA ASP A 34 9.49 -13.82 -18.27
C ASP A 34 9.56 -12.44 -18.92
N PHE A 35 9.25 -12.32 -20.21
CA PHE A 35 9.13 -11.02 -20.87
C PHE A 35 7.94 -10.23 -20.30
N LEU A 36 6.77 -10.87 -20.17
CA LEU A 36 5.58 -10.22 -19.60
C LEU A 36 5.81 -9.71 -18.17
N ASN A 37 6.54 -10.47 -17.36
CA ASN A 37 6.87 -10.13 -15.98
C ASN A 37 7.75 -8.86 -15.85
N THR A 38 8.45 -8.46 -16.92
CA THR A 38 9.24 -7.21 -16.95
C THR A 38 8.42 -5.98 -17.32
N LEU A 39 7.20 -6.17 -17.82
CA LEU A 39 6.34 -5.08 -18.27
C LEU A 39 5.70 -4.36 -17.07
N GLU A 40 5.67 -3.03 -17.15
CA GLU A 40 5.05 -2.13 -16.17
C GLU A 40 3.89 -1.33 -16.81
N PRO A 41 2.72 -1.97 -17.04
CA PRO A 41 1.52 -1.32 -17.55
C PRO A 41 1.00 -0.20 -16.64
N SER A 42 0.44 0.86 -17.22
CA SER A 42 -0.14 1.95 -16.45
C SER A 42 -1.43 1.50 -15.75
N GLY A 43 -1.61 1.92 -14.50
CA GLY A 43 -2.81 1.61 -13.73
C GLY A 43 -2.99 0.11 -13.41
N VAL A 44 -1.92 -0.67 -13.49
CA VAL A 44 -1.84 -2.09 -13.13
C VAL A 44 -0.65 -2.26 -12.18
N PRO A 45 -0.78 -3.08 -11.11
CA PRO A 45 0.33 -3.32 -10.22
C PRO A 45 1.50 -4.04 -10.92
N SER A 46 2.71 -3.78 -10.41
CA SER A 46 3.95 -4.43 -10.82
C SER A 46 3.89 -5.95 -10.65
N HIS A 47 4.71 -6.67 -11.41
CA HIS A 47 4.80 -8.13 -11.31
C HIS A 47 5.12 -8.57 -9.88
N THR A 48 6.08 -7.89 -9.25
CA THR A 48 6.45 -8.13 -7.85
C THR A 48 5.78 -7.08 -6.95
N LEU A 49 4.98 -7.56 -6.00
CA LEU A 49 4.36 -6.73 -4.97
C LEU A 49 4.82 -7.20 -3.58
N GLU A 50 5.51 -6.32 -2.87
CA GLU A 50 6.06 -6.58 -1.53
C GLU A 50 5.19 -5.89 -0.47
N LEU A 51 4.65 -6.65 0.47
CA LEU A 51 3.74 -6.17 1.50
C LEU A 51 4.17 -6.65 2.89
N LYS A 52 3.75 -5.91 3.92
CA LYS A 52 3.87 -6.30 5.32
C LYS A 52 2.56 -6.02 6.05
N ILE A 53 2.31 -6.79 7.10
CA ILE A 53 1.22 -6.49 8.04
C ILE A 53 1.48 -5.12 8.66
N GLY A 54 0.42 -4.32 8.80
CA GLY A 54 0.48 -2.93 9.27
C GLY A 54 0.89 -1.91 8.21
N ALA A 55 1.31 -2.34 7.02
CA ALA A 55 1.67 -1.40 5.97
C ALA A 55 0.42 -0.72 5.38
N PRO A 56 0.45 0.62 5.17
CA PRO A 56 -0.62 1.31 4.49
C PRO A 56 -0.56 1.05 2.98
N ILE A 57 -1.70 0.68 2.41
CA ILE A 57 -1.89 0.45 0.97
C ILE A 57 -3.02 1.32 0.44
N MET A 58 -3.08 1.47 -0.87
CA MET A 58 -4.09 2.25 -1.58
C MET A 58 -4.65 1.44 -2.74
N LEU A 59 -5.97 1.42 -2.88
CA LEU A 59 -6.65 0.81 -4.04
C LEU A 59 -6.36 1.59 -5.33
N LEU A 60 -6.14 0.86 -6.42
CA LEU A 60 -5.86 1.41 -7.75
C LEU A 60 -7.11 1.55 -8.63
N ARG A 61 -8.20 0.86 -8.29
CA ARG A 61 -9.47 0.86 -9.03
C ARG A 61 -10.65 0.69 -8.06
N ASN A 62 -11.84 1.03 -8.55
CA ASN A 62 -13.07 0.79 -7.82
C ASN A 62 -13.35 -0.72 -7.75
N LEU A 63 -13.62 -1.22 -6.56
CA LEU A 63 -14.00 -2.61 -6.31
C LEU A 63 -15.45 -2.71 -5.86
N HIS A 64 -15.83 -1.88 -4.90
CA HIS A 64 -17.17 -1.89 -4.31
C HIS A 64 -17.54 -0.48 -3.83
N PRO A 65 -18.02 0.39 -4.73
CA PRO A 65 -18.53 1.70 -4.34
C PRO A 65 -19.73 1.58 -3.38
N PRO A 66 -19.89 2.50 -2.42
CA PRO A 66 -19.07 3.69 -2.20
C PRO A 66 -17.84 3.49 -1.28
N SER A 67 -17.67 2.30 -0.67
CA SER A 67 -16.65 2.07 0.38
C SER A 67 -15.24 1.77 -0.17
N LEU A 68 -15.15 1.02 -1.27
CA LEU A 68 -13.89 0.58 -1.89
C LEU A 68 -13.73 1.17 -3.29
N CYS A 69 -13.29 2.42 -3.32
CA CYS A 69 -13.03 3.18 -4.54
C CYS A 69 -11.51 3.32 -4.78
N ASN A 70 -11.15 3.75 -5.98
CA ASN A 70 -9.79 4.16 -6.30
C ASN A 70 -9.32 5.23 -5.30
N GLY A 71 -8.12 5.06 -4.76
CA GLY A 71 -7.57 5.96 -3.75
C GLY A 71 -7.94 5.64 -2.31
N THR A 72 -8.89 4.72 -2.04
CA THR A 72 -9.18 4.28 -0.67
C THR A 72 -7.92 3.74 -0.01
N ARG A 73 -7.56 4.30 1.14
CA ARG A 73 -6.39 3.91 1.93
C ARG A 73 -6.79 2.84 2.94
N LEU A 74 -6.01 1.76 2.98
CA LEU A 74 -6.24 0.59 3.83
C LEU A 74 -5.00 0.30 4.66
N CYS A 75 -5.18 -0.25 5.85
CA CYS A 75 -4.10 -0.79 6.67
C CYS A 75 -4.16 -2.32 6.64
N ILE A 76 -3.06 -2.99 6.26
CA ILE A 76 -3.03 -4.46 6.16
C ILE A 76 -3.15 -5.09 7.56
N LYS A 77 -4.14 -5.97 7.73
CA LYS A 77 -4.29 -6.79 8.94
C LYS A 77 -3.73 -8.19 8.78
N LYS A 78 -4.04 -8.85 7.65
CA LYS A 78 -3.55 -10.20 7.35
C LYS A 78 -3.26 -10.35 5.86
N LEU A 79 -2.24 -11.15 5.58
CA LEU A 79 -1.80 -11.46 4.24
C LEU A 79 -1.97 -12.96 4.00
N MET A 80 -2.84 -13.32 3.06
CA MET A 80 -3.10 -14.70 2.66
C MET A 80 -2.72 -14.89 1.17
N PRO A 81 -2.62 -16.12 0.64
CA PRO A 81 -2.13 -16.35 -0.72
C PRO A 81 -2.90 -15.60 -1.83
N ASN A 82 -4.23 -15.49 -1.69
CA ASN A 82 -5.11 -14.89 -2.70
C ASN A 82 -6.02 -13.77 -2.17
N ILE A 83 -5.91 -13.44 -0.88
CA ILE A 83 -6.75 -12.46 -0.20
C ILE A 83 -5.87 -11.63 0.75
N ILE A 84 -6.10 -10.31 0.77
CA ILE A 84 -5.57 -9.41 1.79
C ILE A 84 -6.74 -8.98 2.68
N GLU A 85 -6.64 -9.19 3.99
CA GLU A 85 -7.53 -8.58 4.97
C GLU A 85 -6.93 -7.23 5.35
N ALA A 86 -7.71 -6.16 5.22
CA ALA A 86 -7.27 -4.81 5.55
C ALA A 86 -8.41 -3.97 6.13
N THR A 87 -8.08 -2.92 6.87
CA THR A 87 -9.05 -1.99 7.45
C THR A 87 -9.06 -0.68 6.70
N ILE A 88 -10.23 -0.13 6.40
CA ILE A 88 -10.36 1.20 5.81
C ILE A 88 -9.86 2.25 6.80
N MET A 89 -8.91 3.08 6.36
CA MET A 89 -8.26 4.04 7.26
C MET A 89 -9.00 5.37 7.40
N THR A 90 -9.81 5.75 6.41
CA THR A 90 -10.38 7.11 6.30
C THR A 90 -11.73 7.12 5.61
N GLY A 91 -12.54 8.14 5.90
CA GLY A 91 -13.84 8.37 5.27
C GLY A 91 -15.00 7.80 6.08
N GLN A 92 -16.19 7.77 5.48
CA GLN A 92 -17.42 7.32 6.15
C GLN A 92 -17.35 5.85 6.62
N PHE A 93 -16.57 5.02 5.94
CA PHE A 93 -16.41 3.59 6.20
C PHE A 93 -15.13 3.28 7.00
N ALA A 94 -14.53 4.27 7.65
CA ALA A 94 -13.29 4.06 8.42
C ALA A 94 -13.50 3.06 9.57
N GLY A 95 -12.53 2.17 9.75
CA GLY A 95 -12.59 1.10 10.76
C GLY A 95 -13.23 -0.19 10.26
N GLU A 96 -13.87 -0.20 9.09
CA GLU A 96 -14.41 -1.44 8.50
C GLU A 96 -13.31 -2.34 7.94
N ASP A 97 -13.42 -3.63 8.23
CA ASP A 97 -12.56 -4.66 7.68
C ASP A 97 -13.07 -5.11 6.30
N VAL A 98 -12.13 -5.22 5.37
CA VAL A 98 -12.41 -5.57 3.97
C VAL A 98 -11.43 -6.62 3.47
N PHE A 99 -11.87 -7.39 2.48
CA PHE A 99 -11.08 -8.42 1.83
C PHE A 99 -10.78 -8.01 0.39
N ILE A 100 -9.50 -7.92 0.05
CA ILE A 100 -9.04 -7.56 -1.28
C ILE A 100 -8.54 -8.83 -1.98
N PRO A 101 -9.25 -9.35 -3.00
CA PRO A 101 -8.81 -10.52 -3.76
C PRO A 101 -7.81 -10.14 -4.86
N ARG A 102 -7.11 -11.13 -5.40
CA ARG A 102 -6.39 -10.98 -6.68
C ARG A 102 -7.40 -10.88 -7.81
N ILE A 103 -7.24 -9.89 -8.68
CA ILE A 103 -8.17 -9.63 -9.79
C ILE A 103 -7.38 -9.65 -11.10
N PRO A 104 -7.89 -10.32 -12.16
CA PRO A 104 -7.27 -10.28 -13.47
C PRO A 104 -7.48 -8.94 -14.16
N ILE A 105 -6.42 -8.39 -14.75
CA ILE A 105 -6.43 -7.09 -15.41
C ILE A 105 -5.83 -7.27 -16.80
N ILE A 106 -6.49 -6.70 -17.81
CA ILE A 106 -5.99 -6.64 -19.18
C ILE A 106 -5.48 -5.21 -19.38
N PRO A 107 -4.15 -5.00 -19.51
CA PRO A 107 -3.60 -3.71 -19.85
C PRO A 107 -3.93 -3.31 -21.30
N SER A 108 -4.13 -2.02 -21.52
CA SER A 108 -4.42 -1.45 -22.85
C SER A 108 -3.21 -0.79 -23.52
N ASP A 109 -2.07 -0.71 -22.82
CA ASP A 109 -0.95 0.16 -23.20
C ASP A 109 0.07 -0.51 -24.12
N PHE A 110 -0.20 -1.74 -24.58
CA PHE A 110 0.72 -2.55 -25.36
C PHE A 110 0.09 -2.99 -26.69
N PRO A 111 0.90 -3.22 -27.75
CA PRO A 111 0.41 -3.63 -29.07
C PRO A 111 -0.06 -5.10 -29.12
N PHE A 112 -0.04 -5.81 -28.00
CA PHE A 112 -0.50 -7.19 -27.84
C PHE A 112 -1.34 -7.31 -26.57
N GLN A 113 -2.18 -8.35 -26.50
CA GLN A 113 -3.07 -8.56 -25.36
C GLN A 113 -2.51 -9.61 -24.40
N PHE A 114 -2.31 -9.20 -23.15
CA PHE A 114 -2.04 -10.12 -22.07
C PHE A 114 -2.87 -9.77 -20.83
N LYS A 115 -2.96 -10.73 -19.92
CA LYS A 115 -3.72 -10.62 -18.68
C LYS A 115 -2.77 -10.81 -17.51
N ARG A 116 -2.84 -9.90 -16.53
CA ARG A 116 -2.09 -9.93 -15.29
C ARG A 116 -3.03 -10.14 -14.11
N LEU A 117 -2.88 -11.24 -13.37
CA LEU A 117 -3.62 -11.53 -12.14
C LEU A 117 -2.83 -11.05 -10.92
N GLN A 118 -3.30 -10.00 -10.24
CA GLN A 118 -2.61 -9.40 -9.10
C GLN A 118 -3.59 -8.65 -8.18
N PHE A 119 -3.16 -8.30 -6.97
CA PHE A 119 -3.94 -7.40 -6.09
C PHE A 119 -3.93 -5.97 -6.62
N LEU A 120 -5.11 -5.34 -6.72
CA LEU A 120 -5.29 -3.96 -7.22
C LEU A 120 -4.88 -2.89 -6.18
N VAL A 121 -3.70 -3.02 -5.59
CA VAL A 121 -3.19 -2.14 -4.53
C VAL A 121 -1.76 -1.70 -4.80
N ARG A 122 -1.37 -0.56 -4.22
CA ARG A 122 0.02 -0.12 -4.11
C ARG A 122 0.33 0.32 -2.68
N LEU A 123 1.60 0.29 -2.29
CA LEU A 123 2.04 0.90 -1.02
C LEU A 123 1.72 2.41 -1.03
N SER A 124 1.07 2.88 0.03
CA SER A 124 0.79 4.30 0.24
C SER A 124 1.91 4.93 1.07
N SER A 125 2.29 6.17 0.75
CA SER A 125 3.26 6.93 1.54
C SER A 125 2.73 7.23 2.96
N ALA A 126 3.68 7.46 3.89
CA ALA A 126 3.45 7.64 5.33
C ALA A 126 2.34 8.68 5.65
N MET A 127 1.56 8.36 6.68
CA MET A 127 0.54 9.25 7.24
C MET A 127 1.22 10.31 8.12
N SER A 128 0.80 11.56 8.01
CA SER A 128 1.29 12.65 8.87
C SER A 128 0.81 12.47 10.33
N ILE A 129 1.68 12.82 11.27
CA ILE A 129 1.58 12.67 12.75
C ILE A 129 0.21 13.08 13.32
N ASN A 130 -0.43 14.11 12.77
CA ASN A 130 -1.73 14.64 13.23
C ASN A 130 -2.93 13.67 13.07
N LYS A 131 -2.79 12.52 12.40
CA LYS A 131 -3.88 11.53 12.22
C LYS A 131 -3.67 10.19 12.92
N ALA A 132 -2.51 10.00 13.56
CA ALA A 132 -2.25 8.84 14.41
C ALA A 132 -2.72 9.05 15.86
N GLN A 133 -3.13 10.28 16.24
CA GLN A 133 -3.68 10.58 17.56
C GLN A 133 -5.05 9.90 17.69
N GLY A 134 -5.07 8.74 18.37
CA GLY A 134 -6.24 7.88 18.54
C GLY A 134 -6.11 6.48 17.93
N GLN A 135 -5.03 6.18 17.17
CA GLN A 135 -4.76 4.84 16.66
C GLN A 135 -3.63 4.19 17.45
N SER A 136 -3.80 2.95 17.91
CA SER A 136 -2.75 2.18 18.59
C SER A 136 -1.70 1.71 17.57
N LEU A 137 -0.85 2.63 17.11
CA LEU A 137 0.33 2.32 16.31
C LEU A 137 1.53 2.20 17.26
N LYS A 138 1.93 0.96 17.57
CA LYS A 138 2.98 0.65 18.55
C LYS A 138 4.41 0.99 18.09
N VAL A 139 4.63 1.41 16.85
CA VAL A 139 5.95 1.80 16.34
C VAL A 139 5.80 3.00 15.41
N VAL A 140 6.39 4.12 15.79
CA VAL A 140 6.50 5.34 14.96
C VAL A 140 7.98 5.57 14.70
N GLY A 141 8.40 5.43 13.45
CA GLY A 141 9.70 5.91 12.97
C GLY A 141 9.58 7.39 12.61
N LEU A 142 10.30 8.25 13.32
CA LEU A 142 10.39 9.67 13.02
C LEU A 142 11.64 9.90 12.17
N ASP A 143 11.49 9.96 10.85
CA ASP A 143 12.60 10.36 9.96
C ASP A 143 12.63 11.88 9.81
N LEU A 144 13.60 12.52 10.49
CA LEU A 144 13.89 13.95 10.41
C LEU A 144 15.03 14.29 9.44
N LEU A 145 15.42 13.40 8.52
CA LEU A 145 16.57 13.65 7.64
C LEU A 145 16.31 14.60 6.46
N LYS A 146 15.21 15.38 6.46
CA LYS A 146 15.03 16.50 5.52
C LYS A 146 14.52 17.76 6.25
N PRO A 147 15.18 18.92 6.06
CA PRO A 147 14.69 20.19 6.60
C PRO A 147 13.52 20.66 5.74
N CYS A 148 12.33 20.11 5.98
CA CYS A 148 11.10 20.61 5.40
C CYS A 148 10.18 21.12 6.52
N PHE A 149 10.67 22.10 7.28
CA PHE A 149 9.83 22.86 8.18
C PHE A 149 10.00 24.35 7.85
N SER A 150 8.95 24.96 7.32
CA SER A 150 8.79 26.41 7.30
C SER A 150 8.68 26.92 8.75
N HIS A 151 9.21 28.13 8.96
CA HIS A 151 9.29 28.83 10.25
C HIS A 151 7.91 28.88 10.93
N GLY A 152 7.68 28.00 11.92
CA GLY A 152 6.42 27.94 12.66
C GLY A 152 6.06 26.56 13.23
N GLN A 153 6.61 25.46 12.69
CA GLN A 153 6.32 24.11 13.22
C GLN A 153 7.25 23.67 14.35
N LEU A 154 8.31 24.44 14.65
CA LEU A 154 9.27 24.08 15.68
C LEU A 154 8.75 24.31 17.13
N TYR A 155 7.74 25.18 17.30
CA TYR A 155 7.28 25.56 18.65
C TYR A 155 6.31 24.56 19.28
N VAL A 156 5.69 23.69 18.49
CA VAL A 156 4.75 22.68 19.01
C VAL A 156 5.49 21.45 19.56
N VAL A 157 6.69 21.16 19.03
CA VAL A 157 7.43 19.92 19.38
C VAL A 157 8.14 20.01 20.74
N VAL A 158 8.47 21.21 21.22
CA VAL A 158 9.27 21.35 22.45
C VAL A 158 8.40 21.56 23.70
N LEU A 159 7.21 22.16 23.59
CA LEU A 159 6.43 22.51 24.78
C LEU A 159 5.64 21.34 25.41
N GLU A 160 5.37 20.28 24.65
CA GLU A 160 4.58 19.14 25.14
C GLU A 160 5.43 18.07 25.86
N LEU A 161 6.76 18.16 25.75
CA LEU A 161 7.68 17.31 26.51
C LEU A 161 7.92 17.77 27.95
N GLU A 162 7.64 19.03 28.31
CA GLU A 162 7.75 19.47 29.71
C GLU A 162 6.47 19.23 30.54
N MET A 163 5.31 19.07 29.92
CA MET A 163 4.05 18.85 30.66
C MET A 163 3.75 17.39 31.02
N SER A 164 4.44 16.41 30.43
CA SER A 164 4.24 14.98 30.74
C SER A 164 5.17 14.42 31.84
N THR A 165 6.10 15.21 32.36
CA THR A 165 6.99 14.80 33.46
C THR A 165 6.56 15.26 34.85
N PHE A 166 5.42 15.96 35.01
CA PHE A 166 5.00 16.50 36.31
C PHE A 166 3.72 15.90 36.93
N CYS A 167 3.15 14.83 36.36
CA CYS A 167 1.98 14.16 36.94
C CYS A 167 2.22 12.67 37.17
N THR A 168 3.28 12.32 37.90
CA THR A 168 3.34 11.06 38.68
C THR A 168 4.12 11.31 39.96
N SER A 169 3.43 11.75 41.03
CA SER A 169 3.61 11.44 42.46
C SER A 169 2.80 12.44 43.28
#